data_AF-A0A815X0U5-F1
#
_entry.id   AF-A0A815X0U5-F1
#
_cell.length_a   1.000
_cell.length_b   1.000
_cell.length_c   1.000
_cell.angle_alpha   90.00
_cell.angle_beta   90.00
_cell.angle_gamma   90.00
#
_symmetry.space_group_name_H-M   'P 1'
#
loop_
_entity.id
_entity.type
_entity.pdbx_description
1 polymer ?
#
loop_
_entity_poly.entity_id
_entity_poly.type
_entity_poly.pdbx_seq_one_letter_code
_entity_poly.pdbx_strand_id
1 'polypeptide(L)'
;MANDVKVCDEHACNKYDIICRLFNYFLYVTKVSAIYFPCLAAFDQYASTNRNALFRNRWHNMKVVRFAICGSILFWSILYLPVLIVGNTNNGCAITNYNVRIMLNYITVPLFFFVVPIFLIIFSLRGIVRNLRGLMHNNQQDRFEKHIRRMLIAQLVVLAVSGFPFALDSAYLEAAATLPKRTLGYNRIMPVSTTGGIQIVVPKLHSTKPA
;
A
#
# COMPACT_ATOMS: atom_id res chain seq x y z
N MET A 1 -19.49 40.49 -6.53
CA MET A 1 -18.84 39.16 -6.61
C MET A 1 -19.63 38.24 -5.71
N ALA A 2 -20.65 37.61 -6.29
CA ALA A 2 -21.54 36.70 -5.59
C ALA A 2 -20.79 35.39 -5.34
N ASN A 3 -20.64 35.01 -4.07
CA ASN A 3 -20.28 33.67 -3.70
C ASN A 3 -21.48 32.78 -4.03
N ASP A 4 -21.45 32.11 -5.19
CA ASP A 4 -22.26 30.93 -5.44
C ASP A 4 -21.78 29.81 -4.50
N VAL A 5 -22.18 29.93 -3.23
CA VAL A 5 -22.30 28.78 -2.35
C VAL A 5 -23.40 27.93 -3.00
N LYS A 6 -23.00 27.01 -3.87
CA LYS A 6 -23.86 25.91 -4.30
C LYS A 6 -24.26 25.16 -3.03
N VAL A 7 -25.42 25.52 -2.51
CA VAL A 7 -26.19 24.72 -1.57
C VAL A 7 -26.52 23.45 -2.34
N CYS A 8 -25.65 22.46 -2.23
CA CYS A 8 -25.94 21.12 -2.76
C CYS A 8 -27.19 20.64 -2.04
N ASP A 9 -28.21 20.19 -2.80
CA ASP A 9 -29.31 19.42 -2.25
C ASP A 9 -28.74 18.37 -1.31
N GLU A 10 -29.26 18.34 -0.08
CA GLU A 10 -28.74 17.53 1.03
C GLU A 10 -28.66 16.04 0.63
N HIS A 11 -29.58 15.58 -0.22
CA HIS A 11 -29.60 14.24 -0.80
C HIS A 11 -28.50 13.99 -1.85
N ALA A 12 -28.13 14.99 -2.64
CA ALA A 12 -27.06 14.86 -3.63
C ALA A 12 -25.68 14.83 -2.94
N CYS A 13 -25.47 15.72 -1.96
CA CYS A 13 -24.21 15.79 -1.21
C CYS A 13 -23.90 14.47 -0.47
N ASN A 14 -24.93 13.83 0.09
CA ASN A 14 -24.77 12.59 0.84
C ASN A 14 -24.39 11.39 -0.07
N LYS A 15 -24.92 11.34 -1.30
CA LYS A 15 -24.56 10.28 -2.27
C LYS A 15 -23.10 10.35 -2.71
N TYR A 16 -22.57 11.54 -2.97
CA TYR A 16 -21.17 11.70 -3.38
C TYR A 16 -20.19 11.32 -2.27
N ASP A 17 -20.49 11.65 -1.02
CA ASP A 17 -19.67 11.27 0.14
C ASP A 17 -19.61 9.75 0.33
N ILE A 18 -20.76 9.06 0.25
CA ILE A 18 -20.83 7.59 0.35
C ILE A 18 -20.00 6.91 -0.75
N ILE A 19 -20.11 7.37 -2.00
CA ILE A 19 -19.35 6.80 -3.12
C ILE A 19 -17.84 6.99 -2.90
N CYS A 20 -17.42 8.15 -2.42
CA CYS A 20 -16.00 8.41 -2.16
C CYS A 20 -15.44 7.61 -0.99
N ARG A 21 -16.22 7.38 0.06
CA ARG A 21 -15.83 6.46 1.15
C ARG A 21 -15.68 5.04 0.64
N LEU A 22 -16.63 4.57 -0.17
CA LEU A 22 -16.61 3.23 -0.77
C LEU A 22 -15.38 3.04 -1.68
N PHE A 23 -15.11 4.02 -2.55
CA PHE A 23 -13.97 3.98 -3.47
C PHE A 23 -12.63 3.96 -2.71
N ASN A 24 -12.46 4.84 -1.71
CA ASN A 24 -11.27 4.85 -0.87
C ASN A 24 -11.09 3.52 -0.13
N TYR A 25 -12.18 2.98 0.44
CA TYR A 25 -12.15 1.68 1.10
C TYR A 25 -11.66 0.56 0.17
N PHE A 26 -12.25 0.41 -1.02
CA PHE A 26 -11.81 -0.60 -1.98
C PHE A 26 -10.35 -0.37 -2.40
N LEU A 27 -9.97 0.88 -2.63
CA LEU A 27 -8.61 1.23 -3.02
C LEU A 27 -7.58 0.81 -1.95
N TYR A 28 -7.85 1.02 -0.66
CA TYR A 28 -6.97 0.55 0.42
C TYR A 28 -6.92 -0.98 0.53
N VAL A 29 -8.07 -1.65 0.52
CA VAL A 29 -8.16 -3.12 0.63
C VAL A 29 -7.44 -3.79 -0.55
N THR A 30 -7.67 -3.32 -1.78
CA THR A 30 -7.04 -3.87 -2.97
C THR A 30 -5.54 -3.60 -3.00
N LYS A 31 -5.08 -2.40 -2.62
CA LYS A 31 -3.63 -2.09 -2.56
C LYS A 31 -2.88 -3.04 -1.64
N VAL A 32 -3.39 -3.28 -0.43
CA VAL A 32 -2.73 -4.16 0.54
C VAL A 32 -2.78 -5.61 0.08
N SER A 33 -3.93 -6.04 -0.45
CA SER A 33 -4.08 -7.40 -1.00
C SER A 33 -3.10 -7.65 -2.15
N ALA A 34 -2.90 -6.66 -3.04
CA ALA A 34 -1.97 -6.74 -4.15
C ALA A 34 -0.50 -6.91 -3.71
N ILE A 35 -0.12 -6.34 -2.56
CA ILE A 35 1.22 -6.52 -1.96
C ILE A 35 1.32 -7.85 -1.22
N TYR A 36 0.24 -8.25 -0.55
CA TYR A 36 0.20 -9.46 0.26
C TYR A 36 0.24 -10.75 -0.58
N PHE A 37 -0.43 -10.80 -1.74
CA PHE A 37 -0.45 -12.01 -2.58
C PHE A 37 0.93 -12.44 -3.09
N PRO A 38 1.83 -11.55 -3.57
CA PRO A 38 3.22 -11.90 -3.84
C PRO A 38 3.95 -12.48 -2.63
N CYS A 39 3.69 -11.97 -1.42
CA CYS A 39 4.29 -12.50 -0.20
C CYS A 39 3.80 -13.91 0.11
N LEU A 40 2.50 -14.16 -0.07
CA LEU A 40 1.93 -15.51 0.02
C LEU A 40 2.50 -16.45 -1.04
N ALA A 41 2.72 -15.97 -2.26
CA ALA A 41 3.35 -16.77 -3.32
C ALA A 41 4.80 -17.13 -2.98
N ALA A 42 5.58 -16.19 -2.43
CA ALA A 42 6.93 -16.46 -1.93
C ALA A 42 6.92 -17.48 -0.78
N PHE A 43 5.92 -17.40 0.12
CA PHE A 43 5.75 -18.35 1.20
C PHE A 43 5.33 -19.75 0.69
N ASP A 44 4.50 -19.82 -0.35
CA ASP A 44 4.12 -21.07 -1.01
C ASP A 44 5.34 -21.76 -1.67
N GLN A 45 6.22 -20.99 -2.31
CA GLN A 45 7.52 -21.48 -2.81
C GLN A 45 8.41 -22.00 -1.68
N TYR A 46 8.40 -21.35 -0.51
CA TYR A 46 9.09 -21.86 0.67
C TYR A 46 8.48 -23.18 1.16
N ALA A 47 7.15 -23.27 1.23
CA ALA A 47 6.46 -24.46 1.71
C ALA A 47 6.66 -25.68 0.81
N SER A 48 6.66 -25.49 -0.51
CA SER A 48 6.96 -26.54 -1.49
C SER A 48 8.41 -27.05 -1.40
N THR A 49 9.34 -26.16 -1.06
CA THR A 49 10.77 -26.49 -0.86
C THR A 49 11.04 -27.11 0.52
N ASN A 50 10.07 -27.13 1.44
CA ASN A 50 10.26 -27.65 2.78
C ASN A 50 10.49 -29.17 2.77
N ARG A 51 11.46 -29.64 3.58
CA ARG A 51 11.81 -31.06 3.71
C ARG A 51 10.73 -31.88 4.41
N ASN A 52 9.93 -31.24 5.26
CA ASN A 52 8.87 -31.93 5.98
C ASN A 52 7.67 -32.23 5.04
N ALA A 53 7.53 -33.49 4.65
CA ALA A 53 6.47 -33.95 3.76
C ALA A 53 5.06 -33.69 4.33
N LEU A 54 4.87 -33.78 5.66
CA LEU A 54 3.58 -33.49 6.30
C LEU A 54 3.19 -32.02 6.15
N PHE A 55 4.16 -31.11 6.33
CA PHE A 55 3.95 -29.68 6.16
C PHE A 55 3.58 -29.35 4.71
N ARG A 56 4.38 -29.87 3.76
CA ARG A 56 4.13 -29.68 2.32
C ARG A 56 2.75 -30.19 1.89
N ASN A 57 2.37 -31.39 2.34
CA ASN A 57 1.10 -32.00 1.93
C ASN A 57 -0.12 -31.29 2.52
N ARG A 58 0.00 -30.74 3.74
CA ARG A 58 -1.06 -29.89 4.33
C ARG A 58 -1.22 -28.58 3.58
N TRP A 59 -0.11 -27.96 3.18
CA TRP A 59 -0.12 -26.67 2.48
C TRP A 59 -0.62 -26.75 1.05
N HIS A 60 -0.36 -27.87 0.37
CA HIS A 60 -0.87 -28.12 -0.98
C HIS A 60 -2.37 -28.53 -1.00
N ASN A 61 -3.00 -28.67 0.17
CA ASN A 61 -4.43 -28.98 0.22
C ASN A 61 -5.25 -27.77 -0.27
N MET A 62 -6.02 -27.97 -1.33
CA MET A 62 -6.86 -26.92 -1.94
C MET A 62 -7.82 -26.26 -0.94
N LYS A 63 -8.28 -26.99 0.09
CA LYS A 63 -9.13 -26.42 1.15
C LYS A 63 -8.38 -25.37 1.97
N VAL A 64 -7.11 -25.63 2.30
CA VAL A 64 -6.25 -24.73 3.07
C VAL A 64 -5.91 -23.50 2.25
N VAL A 65 -5.56 -23.68 0.97
CA VAL A 65 -5.28 -22.56 0.06
C VAL A 65 -6.51 -21.65 -0.09
N ARG A 66 -7.69 -22.23 -0.31
CA ARG A 66 -8.94 -21.45 -0.39
C ARG A 66 -9.22 -20.69 0.91
N PHE A 67 -9.03 -21.34 2.06
CA PHE A 67 -9.21 -20.70 3.36
C PHE A 67 -8.19 -19.56 3.58
N ALA A 68 -6.94 -19.74 3.18
CA ALA A 68 -5.91 -18.70 3.27
C ALA A 68 -6.25 -17.48 2.39
N ILE A 69 -6.69 -17.72 1.15
CA ILE A 69 -7.07 -16.63 0.23
C ILE A 69 -8.32 -15.91 0.75
N CYS A 70 -9.42 -16.62 0.99
CA CYS A 70 -10.66 -16.01 1.47
C CYS A 70 -10.47 -15.35 2.85
N GLY A 71 -9.74 -16.02 3.75
CA GLY A 71 -9.41 -15.50 5.07
C GLY A 71 -8.58 -14.22 4.99
N SER A 72 -7.62 -14.13 4.07
CA SER A 72 -6.84 -12.91 3.87
C SER A 72 -7.70 -11.74 3.37
N ILE A 73 -8.56 -11.97 2.38
CA ILE A 73 -9.47 -10.93 1.85
C ILE A 73 -10.42 -10.43 2.94
N LEU A 74 -11.00 -11.34 3.72
CA LEU A 74 -11.87 -10.99 4.85
C LEU A 74 -11.11 -10.23 5.93
N PHE A 75 -9.91 -10.67 6.28
CA PHE A 75 -9.05 -10.00 7.26
C PHE A 75 -8.76 -8.55 6.85
N TRP A 76 -8.36 -8.31 5.60
CA TRP A 76 -8.11 -6.96 5.10
C TRP A 76 -9.39 -6.12 5.06
N SER A 77 -10.51 -6.71 4.65
CA SER A 77 -11.81 -6.03 4.61
C SER A 77 -12.23 -5.54 6.01
N ILE A 78 -12.08 -6.38 7.04
CA ILE A 78 -12.40 -6.02 8.42
C ILE A 78 -11.44 -4.96 8.96
N LEU A 79 -10.15 -5.07 8.65
CA LEU A 79 -9.13 -4.14 9.15
C LEU A 79 -9.35 -2.70 8.63
N TYR A 80 -9.79 -2.55 7.38
CA TYR A 80 -10.07 -1.23 6.77
C TYR A 80 -11.52 -0.76 6.95
N LEU A 81 -12.36 -1.53 7.63
CA LEU A 81 -13.75 -1.16 7.94
C LEU A 81 -13.90 0.22 8.63
N PRO A 82 -13.00 0.67 9.53
CA PRO A 82 -13.09 2.00 10.13
C PRO A 82 -13.06 3.15 9.13
N VAL A 83 -12.42 2.96 7.96
CA VAL A 83 -12.37 3.96 6.89
C VAL A 83 -13.77 4.22 6.32
N LEU A 84 -14.60 3.18 6.25
CA LEU A 84 -15.95 3.25 5.71
C LEU A 84 -16.95 3.88 6.70
N ILE A 85 -16.82 3.56 7.99
CA ILE A 85 -17.77 4.00 9.03
C ILE A 85 -17.43 5.40 9.55
N VAL A 86 -16.17 5.65 9.85
CA VAL A 86 -15.71 6.82 10.63
C VAL A 86 -14.98 7.87 9.77
N GLY A 87 -14.62 7.49 8.54
CA GLY A 87 -13.99 8.39 7.58
C GLY A 87 -14.97 9.42 7.06
N ASN A 88 -14.88 10.66 7.55
CA ASN A 88 -15.54 11.79 6.91
C ASN A 88 -14.71 12.26 5.71
N THR A 89 -15.35 12.61 4.59
CA THR A 89 -14.64 13.07 3.39
C THR A 89 -15.03 14.49 3.00
N ASN A 90 -14.06 15.24 2.48
CA ASN A 90 -14.31 16.57 1.92
C ASN A 90 -14.72 16.47 0.44
N ASN A 91 -15.08 17.60 -0.19
CA ASN A 91 -15.39 17.70 -1.62
C ASN A 91 -14.29 17.15 -2.57
N GLY A 92 -13.06 17.00 -2.08
CA GLY A 92 -11.95 16.35 -2.80
C GLY A 92 -11.73 14.87 -2.45
N CYS A 93 -12.68 14.24 -1.77
CA CYS A 93 -12.66 12.82 -1.36
C CYS A 93 -11.43 12.41 -0.53
N ALA A 94 -10.88 13.37 0.21
CA ALA A 94 -9.81 13.13 1.18
C ALA A 94 -10.40 12.90 2.57
N ILE A 95 -9.85 11.93 3.30
CA ILE A 95 -10.25 11.61 4.67
C ILE A 95 -9.82 12.77 5.59
N THR A 96 -10.79 13.39 6.26
CA THR A 96 -10.51 14.50 7.18
C THR A 96 -10.34 14.08 8.62
N ASN A 97 -10.87 12.92 8.99
CA ASN A 97 -10.82 12.46 10.37
C ASN A 97 -9.38 12.15 10.78
N TYR A 98 -8.87 12.93 11.75
CA TYR A 98 -7.49 12.87 12.22
C TYR A 98 -7.10 11.48 12.75
N ASN A 99 -7.98 10.86 13.54
CA ASN A 99 -7.70 9.56 14.17
C ASN A 99 -7.57 8.44 13.13
N VAL A 100 -8.46 8.45 12.13
CA VAL A 100 -8.43 7.48 11.03
C VAL A 100 -7.17 7.68 10.18
N ARG A 101 -6.81 8.95 9.91
CA ARG A 101 -5.59 9.28 9.15
C ARG A 101 -4.32 8.85 9.86
N ILE A 102 -4.22 9.05 11.18
CA ILE A 102 -3.07 8.57 11.95
C ILE A 102 -2.96 7.06 11.91
N MET A 103 -4.05 6.36 12.18
CA MET A 103 -4.04 4.90 12.23
C MET A 103 -3.60 4.32 10.87
N LEU A 104 -4.14 4.85 9.76
CA LEU A 104 -3.74 4.44 8.43
C LEU A 104 -2.26 4.76 8.13
N ASN A 105 -1.84 6.01 8.27
CA ASN A 105 -0.54 6.44 7.79
C ASN A 105 0.63 6.02 8.69
N TYR A 106 0.45 6.06 10.01
CA TYR A 106 1.54 5.79 10.96
C TYR A 106 1.62 4.33 11.40
N ILE A 107 0.48 3.62 11.43
CA ILE A 107 0.45 2.25 11.95
C ILE A 107 0.29 1.28 10.78
N THR A 108 -0.81 1.39 10.03
CA THR A 108 -1.19 0.37 9.07
C THR A 108 -0.28 0.36 7.83
N VAL A 109 0.01 1.51 7.24
CA VAL A 109 0.84 1.63 6.04
C VAL A 109 2.26 1.10 6.27
N PRO A 110 3.07 1.62 7.21
CA PRO A 110 4.45 1.15 7.37
C PRO A 110 4.52 -0.31 7.79
N LEU A 111 3.61 -0.76 8.65
CA LEU A 111 3.61 -2.13 9.14
C LEU A 111 3.27 -3.14 8.02
N PHE A 112 2.22 -2.88 7.24
CA PHE A 112 1.74 -3.85 6.24
C PHE A 112 2.31 -3.65 4.83
N PHE A 113 2.80 -2.47 4.47
CA PHE A 113 3.44 -2.24 3.17
C PHE A 113 4.94 -2.48 3.20
N PHE A 114 5.58 -2.33 4.37
CA PHE A 114 7.02 -2.44 4.49
C PHE A 114 7.44 -3.60 5.41
N VAL A 115 7.06 -3.57 6.68
CA VAL A 115 7.58 -4.52 7.68
C VAL A 115 7.15 -5.96 7.37
N VAL A 116 5.85 -6.21 7.20
CA VAL A 116 5.31 -7.56 6.97
C VAL A 116 5.81 -8.16 5.65
N PRO A 117 5.74 -7.46 4.49
CA PRO A 117 6.23 -8.00 3.23
C PRO A 117 7.72 -8.31 3.26
N ILE A 118 8.55 -7.41 3.80
CA ILE A 118 9.99 -7.62 3.90
C ILE A 118 10.30 -8.82 4.81
N PHE A 119 9.64 -8.90 5.96
CA PHE A 119 9.80 -10.02 6.88
C PHE A 119 9.44 -11.35 6.22
N LEU A 120 8.28 -11.44 5.55
CA LEU A 120 7.84 -12.65 4.87
C LEU A 120 8.78 -13.06 3.73
N ILE A 121 9.26 -12.10 2.93
CA ILE A 121 10.17 -12.38 1.82
C ILE A 121 11.53 -12.85 2.35
N ILE A 122 12.11 -12.17 3.36
CA ILE A 122 13.39 -12.57 3.96
C ILE A 122 13.26 -13.95 4.61
N PHE A 123 12.18 -14.19 5.36
CA PHE A 123 11.92 -15.47 5.99
C PHE A 123 11.83 -16.59 4.95
N SER A 124 11.02 -16.39 3.91
CA SER A 124 10.81 -17.37 2.84
C SER A 124 12.11 -17.63 2.07
N LEU A 125 12.86 -16.59 1.70
CA LEU A 125 14.15 -16.71 1.01
C LEU A 125 15.19 -17.46 1.86
N ARG A 126 15.32 -17.11 3.14
CA ARG A 126 16.27 -17.77 4.05
C ARG A 126 15.89 -19.24 4.25
N GLY A 127 14.61 -19.55 4.35
CA GLY A 127 14.09 -20.91 4.43
C GLY A 127 14.38 -21.73 3.18
N ILE A 128 14.10 -21.16 1.99
CA ILE A 128 14.36 -21.78 0.69
C ILE A 128 15.85 -22.12 0.54
N VAL A 129 16.75 -21.16 0.79
CA VAL A 129 18.21 -21.36 0.67
C VAL A 129 18.72 -22.44 1.65
N ARG A 130 18.21 -22.47 2.88
CA ARG A 130 18.58 -23.51 3.86
C ARG A 130 18.13 -24.90 3.40
N ASN A 131 16.91 -25.02 2.90
CA ASN A 131 16.37 -26.30 2.43
C ASN A 131 17.09 -26.79 1.16
N LEU A 132 17.44 -25.88 0.25
CA LEU A 132 18.14 -26.18 -1.00
C LEU A 132 19.61 -26.54 -0.81
N ARG A 133 20.37 -25.87 0.06
CA ARG A 133 21.76 -26.29 0.37
C ARG A 133 21.84 -27.75 0.78
N GLY A 134 20.83 -28.23 1.49
CA GLY A 134 20.76 -29.61 1.91
C GLY A 134 20.33 -30.60 0.81
N LEU A 135 19.80 -30.12 -0.32
CA LEU A 135 19.45 -30.93 -1.50
C LEU A 135 20.54 -30.90 -2.57
N MET A 136 21.37 -29.85 -2.60
CA MET A 136 22.47 -29.62 -3.54
C MET A 136 23.53 -30.74 -3.56
N HIS A 137 23.57 -31.61 -2.55
CA HIS A 137 24.40 -32.81 -2.57
C HIS A 137 23.97 -33.81 -3.66
N ASN A 138 22.71 -33.76 -4.11
CA ASN A 138 22.17 -34.52 -5.24
C ASN A 138 21.98 -33.57 -6.43
N ASN A 139 23.00 -33.47 -7.30
CA ASN A 139 23.19 -32.58 -8.47
C ASN A 139 22.03 -32.34 -9.48
N GLN A 140 20.79 -32.79 -9.24
CA GLN A 140 19.67 -32.68 -10.20
C GLN A 140 18.73 -31.47 -10.00
N GLN A 141 18.82 -30.72 -8.91
CA GLN A 141 17.82 -29.66 -8.58
C GLN A 141 18.23 -28.21 -8.88
N ASP A 142 19.41 -28.00 -9.46
CA ASP A 142 20.01 -26.67 -9.67
C ASP A 142 19.19 -25.75 -10.63
N ARG A 143 18.50 -26.34 -11.61
CA ARG A 143 17.68 -25.58 -12.57
C ARG A 143 16.40 -25.01 -11.96
N PHE A 144 15.76 -25.75 -11.05
CA PHE A 144 14.53 -25.30 -10.39
C PHE A 144 14.83 -24.20 -9.37
N GLU A 145 15.92 -24.32 -8.62
CA GLU A 145 16.40 -23.28 -7.70
C GLU A 145 16.61 -21.95 -8.42
N LYS A 146 17.32 -21.98 -9.56
CA LYS A 146 17.60 -20.77 -10.34
C LYS A 146 16.33 -20.09 -10.85
N HIS A 147 15.29 -20.86 -11.18
CA HIS A 147 14.00 -20.32 -11.62
C HIS A 147 13.23 -19.65 -10.47
N ILE A 148 13.09 -20.33 -9.33
CA ILE A 148 12.41 -19.81 -8.14
C ILE A 148 13.08 -18.53 -7.64
N ARG A 149 14.42 -18.52 -7.59
CA ARG A 149 15.19 -17.36 -7.14
C ARG A 149 14.98 -16.13 -8.02
N ARG A 150 14.93 -16.31 -9.35
CA ARG A 150 14.71 -15.20 -10.30
C ARG A 150 13.32 -14.59 -10.16
N MET A 151 12.29 -15.42 -9.94
CA MET A 151 10.92 -14.94 -9.71
C MET A 151 10.81 -14.13 -8.42
N LEU A 152 11.40 -14.61 -7.32
CA LEU A 152 11.33 -13.94 -6.02
C LEU A 152 12.15 -12.64 -5.98
N ILE A 153 13.30 -12.59 -6.66
CA ILE A 153 14.07 -11.35 -6.84
C ILE A 153 13.26 -10.31 -7.63
N ALA A 154 12.59 -10.70 -8.71
CA ALA A 154 11.76 -9.78 -9.49
C ALA A 154 10.61 -9.20 -8.64
N GLN A 155 9.95 -10.03 -7.83
CA GLN A 155 8.92 -9.59 -6.89
C GLN A 155 9.47 -8.60 -5.84
N LEU A 156 10.65 -8.87 -5.28
CA LEU A 156 11.31 -7.98 -4.33
C LEU A 156 11.65 -6.63 -4.99
N VAL A 157 12.20 -6.64 -6.21
CA VAL A 157 12.56 -5.42 -6.94
C VAL A 157 11.32 -4.58 -7.24
N VAL A 158 10.24 -5.20 -7.75
CA VAL A 158 8.98 -4.49 -8.00
C VAL A 158 8.41 -3.90 -6.72
N LEU A 159 8.45 -4.64 -5.61
CA LEU A 159 7.97 -4.17 -4.32
C LEU A 159 8.83 -3.01 -3.78
N ALA A 160 10.15 -3.09 -3.91
CA ALA A 160 11.05 -2.03 -3.46
C ALA A 160 10.88 -0.76 -4.30
N VAL A 161 10.82 -0.88 -5.63
CA VAL A 161 10.67 0.25 -6.55
C VAL A 161 9.31 0.93 -6.41
N SER A 162 8.24 0.19 -6.10
CA SER A 162 6.90 0.76 -5.89
C SER A 162 6.63 1.22 -4.46
N GLY A 163 7.11 0.49 -3.45
CA GLY A 163 6.87 0.77 -2.04
C GLY A 163 7.74 1.91 -1.50
N PHE A 164 8.98 2.03 -1.96
CA PHE A 164 9.90 3.08 -1.52
C PHE A 164 9.41 4.51 -1.82
N PRO A 165 9.01 4.88 -3.06
CA PRO A 165 8.51 6.22 -3.35
C PRO A 165 7.21 6.52 -2.59
N PHE A 166 6.34 5.53 -2.38
CA PHE A 166 5.12 5.71 -1.62
C PHE A 166 5.38 6.01 -0.12
N ALA A 167 6.34 5.31 0.48
CA ALA A 167 6.77 5.57 1.86
C ALA A 167 7.43 6.96 1.98
N LEU A 168 8.28 7.33 1.01
CA LEU A 168 8.91 8.66 0.98
C LEU A 168 7.89 9.78 0.83
N ASP A 169 6.92 9.63 -0.08
CA ASP A 169 5.89 10.65 -0.30
C ASP A 169 5.01 10.83 0.95
N SER A 170 4.64 9.72 1.60
CA SER A 170 3.89 9.74 2.85
C SER A 170 4.66 10.47 3.97
N ALA A 171 5.95 10.18 4.14
CA ALA A 171 6.79 10.85 5.12
C ALA A 171 7.03 12.34 4.78
N TYR A 172 7.19 12.66 3.50
CA TYR A 172 7.42 14.03 3.03
C TYR A 172 6.20 14.92 3.25
N LEU A 173 5.00 14.45 2.89
CA LEU A 173 3.76 15.19 3.09
C LEU A 173 3.49 15.48 4.57
N GLU A 174 3.88 14.57 5.47
CA GLU A 174 3.76 14.76 6.91
C GLU A 174 4.82 15.71 7.49
N ALA A 175 6.07 15.61 7.02
CA ALA A 175 7.12 16.57 7.38
C ALA A 175 6.76 18.00 6.91
N ALA A 176 6.18 18.14 5.72
CA ALA A 176 5.70 19.42 5.21
C ALA A 176 4.52 19.99 6.02
N ALA A 177 3.69 19.13 6.63
CA ALA A 177 2.56 19.55 7.46
C ALA A 177 2.96 20.04 8.87
N THR A 178 4.13 19.63 9.37
CA THR A 178 4.64 20.01 10.70
C THR A 178 5.52 21.26 10.69
N LEU A 179 5.96 21.73 9.52
CA LEU A 179 6.69 22.98 9.41
C LEU A 179 5.76 24.15 9.75
N PRO A 180 6.15 25.04 10.70
CA PRO A 180 5.37 26.24 10.96
C PRO A 180 5.30 27.04 9.65
N LYS A 181 4.08 27.30 9.18
CA LYS A 181 3.85 28.26 8.10
C LYS A 181 4.40 29.60 8.59
N ARG A 182 5.67 29.90 8.31
CA ARG A 182 6.19 31.25 8.49
C ARG A 182 5.29 32.13 7.65
N THR A 183 4.51 32.95 8.33
CA THR A 183 3.80 34.12 7.81
C THR A 183 4.83 35.09 7.22
N LEU A 184 5.43 34.70 6.09
CA LEU A 184 5.97 35.67 5.15
C LEU A 184 4.73 36.37 4.59
N GLY A 185 4.54 37.62 5.00
CA GLY A 185 3.45 38.50 4.58
C GLY A 185 3.46 38.71 3.08
N TYR A 186 2.92 37.74 2.35
CA TYR A 186 2.66 37.83 0.94
C TYR A 186 1.38 37.04 0.66
N ASN A 187 0.33 37.77 0.29
CA ASN A 187 -0.92 37.24 -0.24
C ASN A 187 -0.68 36.49 -1.56
N ARG A 188 -0.01 35.32 -1.50
CA ARG A 188 -0.05 34.31 -2.56
C ARG A 188 -0.82 33.13 -2.03
N ILE A 189 -2.12 33.20 -2.25
CA ILE A 189 -2.97 32.03 -2.36
C ILE A 189 -2.32 31.17 -3.46
N MET A 190 -1.66 30.08 -3.09
CA MET A 190 -1.26 29.07 -4.07
C MET A 190 -2.55 28.33 -4.48
N PRO A 191 -3.00 28.42 -5.74
CA PRO A 191 -4.07 27.55 -6.19
C PRO A 191 -3.52 26.12 -6.22
N VAL A 192 -3.98 25.30 -5.28
CA VAL A 192 -3.85 23.85 -5.37
C VAL A 192 -4.79 23.43 -6.49
N SER A 193 -4.26 23.28 -7.71
CA SER A 193 -5.02 22.74 -8.83
C SER A 193 -5.09 21.22 -8.66
N THR A 194 -6.19 20.75 -8.08
CA THR A 194 -6.52 19.33 -7.95
C THR A 194 -6.93 18.81 -9.32
N THR A 195 -5.97 18.38 -10.12
CA THR A 195 -6.23 17.66 -11.37
C THR A 195 -5.57 16.29 -11.24
N GLY A 196 -6.39 15.29 -10.90
CA GLY A 196 -6.02 13.88 -10.95
C GLY A 196 -4.87 13.45 -10.04
N GLY A 197 -5.15 13.26 -8.74
CA GLY A 197 -4.44 12.29 -7.88
C GLY A 197 -2.92 12.39 -7.68
N ILE A 198 -2.26 13.42 -8.20
CA ILE A 198 -0.81 13.66 -8.02
C ILE A 198 -0.63 15.13 -7.66
N GLN A 199 -0.14 15.41 -6.45
CA GLN A 199 0.25 16.76 -6.05
C GLN A 199 1.62 17.08 -6.64
N ILE A 200 1.65 17.63 -7.86
CA ILE A 200 2.89 18.17 -8.43
C ILE A 200 2.99 19.65 -8.02
N VAL A 201 3.85 19.94 -7.04
CA VAL A 201 4.25 21.31 -6.75
C VAL A 201 5.24 21.75 -7.82
N VAL A 202 4.76 22.43 -8.86
CA VAL A 202 5.63 23.04 -9.88
C VAL A 202 6.01 24.45 -9.41
N PRO A 203 7.27 24.72 -9.04
CA PRO A 203 7.71 26.09 -8.78
C PRO A 203 7.68 26.88 -10.09
N LYS A 204 6.73 27.81 -10.22
CA LYS A 204 6.69 28.74 -11.35
C LYS A 204 7.77 29.80 -11.13
N LEU A 205 8.93 29.63 -11.77
CA LEU A 205 9.99 30.64 -11.80
C LEU A 205 9.47 31.84 -12.60
N HIS A 206 9.12 32.92 -11.89
CA HIS A 206 8.86 34.19 -12.55
C HIS A 206 10.20 34.79 -12.97
N SER A 207 10.48 34.76 -14.27
CA SER A 207 11.58 35.49 -14.88
C SER A 207 11.39 36.98 -14.57
N THR A 208 12.28 37.52 -13.74
CA THR A 208 12.47 38.96 -13.55
C THR A 208 13.00 39.53 -14.86
N LYS A 209 12.17 40.34 -15.54
CA LYS A 209 12.67 41.25 -16.59
C LYS A 209 13.65 42.24 -15.95
N PRO A 210 14.84 42.46 -16.52
CA PRO A 210 15.67 43.58 -16.14
C PRO A 210 15.18 44.87 -16.81
N ALA A 211 15.25 45.95 -16.02
CA ALA A 211 15.01 47.37 -16.31
C ALA A 211 13.55 47.79 -16.56
#